data_AF-A0AAE5HW88-F1
#
_entry.id   AF-A0AAE5HW88-F1
#
_cell.length_a   1.000
_cell.length_b   1.000
_cell.length_c   1.000
_cell.angle_alpha   90.00
_cell.angle_beta   90.00
_cell.angle_gamma   90.00
#
_symmetry.space_group_name_H-M   'P 1'
#
loop_
_entity.id
_entity.type
_entity.pdbx_description
1 polymer ?
#
loop_
_entity_poly.entity_id
_entity_poly.type
_entity_poly.pdbx_seq_one_letter_code
_entity_poly.pdbx_strand_id
1 'polypeptide(L)'
;MNRDNVFDYLIAAINQSEGGDASKIKFQQPELIMQDGGMWKIPANNKSGHGSYTFIVNQNGTVEFWDGMMNDKFDEIHVILP
;
A
#
# COMPACT_ATOMS: atom_id res chain seq x y z
N MET A 1 14.12 -2.08 -0.23
CA MET A 1 12.82 -2.44 0.39
C MET A 1 12.75 -3.94 0.62
N ASN A 2 12.16 -4.38 1.73
CA ASN A 2 11.98 -5.78 2.11
C ASN A 2 10.66 -5.95 2.88
N ARG A 3 10.37 -7.18 3.33
CA ARG A 3 9.15 -7.50 4.09
C ARG A 3 9.04 -6.69 5.39
N ASP A 4 10.16 -6.33 5.98
CA ASP A 4 10.17 -5.68 7.30
C ASP A 4 9.81 -4.19 7.20
N ASN A 5 10.19 -3.52 6.11
CA ASN A 5 9.96 -2.09 5.93
C ASN A 5 8.87 -1.72 4.91
N VAL A 6 8.28 -2.68 4.20
CA VAL A 6 7.19 -2.41 3.23
C VAL A 6 5.99 -1.70 3.87
N PHE A 7 5.66 -2.04 5.12
CA PHE A 7 4.56 -1.40 5.84
C PHE A 7 4.85 0.03 6.23
N ASP A 8 6.12 0.39 6.45
CA ASP A 8 6.50 1.77 6.79
C ASP A 8 6.23 2.69 5.60
N TYR A 9 6.61 2.28 4.38
CA TYR A 9 6.29 2.99 3.15
C TYR A 9 4.78 3.13 2.95
N LEU A 10 4.04 2.02 3.11
CA LEU A 10 2.58 2.02 2.94
C LEU A 10 1.87 2.94 3.95
N ILE A 11 2.22 2.86 5.23
CA ILE A 11 1.63 3.68 6.29
C ILE A 11 1.94 5.15 6.05
N ALA A 12 3.20 5.47 5.70
CA ALA A 12 3.60 6.83 5.37
C ALA A 12 2.83 7.37 4.17
N ALA A 13 2.68 6.60 3.09
CA ALA A 13 1.93 7.01 1.90
C ALA A 13 0.46 7.30 2.24
N ILE A 14 -0.22 6.40 2.94
CA ILE A 14 -1.64 6.60 3.31
C ILE A 14 -1.79 7.85 4.18
N ASN A 15 -0.91 8.08 5.14
CA ASN A 15 -1.02 9.25 6.02
C ASN A 15 -0.60 10.56 5.33
N GLN A 16 0.11 10.49 4.21
CA GLN A 16 0.43 11.64 3.35
C GLN A 16 -0.67 11.92 2.32
N SER A 17 -1.53 10.94 2.01
CA SER A 17 -2.64 11.12 1.07
C SER A 17 -3.72 12.03 1.65
N GLU A 18 -4.42 12.77 0.79
CA GLU A 18 -5.48 13.67 1.23
C GLU A 18 -6.62 12.89 1.91
N GLY A 19 -6.84 13.15 3.20
CA GLY A 19 -7.88 12.47 3.98
C GLY A 19 -7.57 11.00 4.33
N GLY A 20 -6.36 10.50 4.02
CA GLY A 20 -5.93 9.17 4.35
C GLY A 20 -5.61 8.98 5.83
N ASP A 21 -5.93 7.81 6.36
CA ASP A 21 -5.65 7.43 7.75
C ASP A 21 -5.40 5.92 7.83
N ALA A 22 -4.13 5.53 7.91
CA ALA A 22 -3.72 4.13 7.93
C ALA A 22 -4.29 3.38 9.14
N SER A 23 -4.62 4.09 10.24
CA SER A 23 -5.21 3.47 11.42
C SER A 23 -6.62 2.92 11.17
N LYS A 24 -7.30 3.38 10.12
CA LYS A 24 -8.63 2.89 9.70
C LYS A 24 -8.56 1.70 8.75
N ILE A 25 -7.37 1.28 8.34
CA ILE A 25 -7.18 0.20 7.38
C ILE A 25 -6.72 -1.07 8.09
N LYS A 26 -7.29 -2.20 7.68
CA LYS A 26 -6.84 -3.54 8.08
C LYS A 26 -6.02 -4.13 6.93
N PHE A 27 -4.70 -4.14 7.10
CA PHE A 27 -3.79 -4.74 6.15
C PHE A 27 -3.75 -6.26 6.28
N GLN A 28 -3.58 -6.96 5.15
CA GLN A 28 -3.30 -8.38 5.09
C GLN A 28 -1.80 -8.62 4.91
N GLN A 29 -1.37 -9.89 4.88
CA GLN A 29 0.04 -10.19 4.70
C GLN A 29 0.54 -9.68 3.33
N PRO A 30 1.74 -9.11 3.27
CA PRO A 30 2.32 -8.64 2.02
C PRO A 30 2.78 -9.82 1.17
N GLU A 31 2.49 -9.77 -0.11
CA GLU A 31 2.86 -10.76 -1.12
C GLU A 31 3.95 -10.19 -2.02
N LEU A 32 5.07 -10.91 -2.16
CA LEU A 32 6.10 -10.52 -3.11
C LEU A 32 5.63 -10.89 -4.52
N ILE A 33 5.41 -9.89 -5.37
CA ILE A 33 4.89 -10.11 -6.73
C ILE A 33 5.98 -10.03 -7.81
N MET A 34 7.18 -9.55 -7.50
CA MET A 34 8.31 -9.57 -8.43
C MET A 34 9.63 -9.76 -7.67
N GLN A 35 10.32 -10.86 -7.91
CA GLN A 35 11.55 -11.23 -7.18
C GLN A 35 12.73 -10.30 -7.51
N ASP A 36 12.91 -9.93 -8.78
CA ASP A 36 14.02 -9.07 -9.22
C ASP A 36 13.76 -7.56 -9.06
N GLY A 37 12.52 -7.19 -8.73
CA GLY A 37 12.09 -5.79 -8.60
C GLY A 37 11.53 -5.43 -7.22
N GLY A 38 11.48 -6.39 -6.27
CA GLY A 38 11.09 -6.17 -4.88
C GLY A 38 9.76 -5.45 -4.69
N MET A 39 8.80 -5.66 -5.60
CA MET A 39 7.47 -5.09 -5.50
C MET A 39 6.59 -5.95 -4.60
N TRP A 40 5.87 -5.29 -3.72
CA TRP A 40 5.01 -5.93 -2.73
C TRP A 40 3.56 -5.54 -2.94
N LYS A 41 2.69 -6.54 -2.99
CA LYS A 41 1.25 -6.38 -3.00
C LYS A 41 0.71 -6.55 -1.58
N ILE A 42 -0.11 -5.61 -1.13
CA ILE A 42 -0.76 -5.66 0.19
C ILE A 42 -2.27 -5.50 -0.01
N PRO A 43 -3.03 -6.61 0.05
CA PRO A 43 -4.48 -6.53 0.14
C PRO A 43 -4.91 -5.89 1.46
N ALA A 44 -6.00 -5.12 1.43
CA ALA A 44 -6.49 -4.44 2.62
C ALA A 44 -8.00 -4.20 2.58
N ASN A 45 -8.56 -3.92 3.75
CA ASN A 45 -9.97 -3.57 3.91
C ASN A 45 -10.12 -2.38 4.85
N ASN A 46 -11.19 -1.60 4.67
CA ASN A 46 -11.58 -0.63 5.69
C ASN A 46 -12.01 -1.38 6.97
N LYS A 47 -11.58 -0.90 8.14
CA LYS A 47 -12.00 -1.46 9.43
C LYS A 47 -13.50 -1.29 9.69
N SER A 48 -14.15 -0.34 9.03
CA SER A 48 -15.62 -0.20 9.06
C SER A 48 -16.37 -1.38 8.44
N GLY A 49 -15.68 -2.24 7.68
CA GLY A 49 -16.27 -3.34 6.92
C GLY A 49 -16.74 -2.97 5.52
N HIS A 50 -16.65 -1.69 5.13
CA HIS A 50 -17.04 -1.20 3.80
C HIS A 50 -15.82 -0.80 2.97
N GLY A 51 -15.59 -1.54 1.89
CA GLY A 51 -14.51 -1.27 0.92
C GLY A 51 -13.27 -2.14 1.12
N SER A 52 -12.66 -2.47 0.00
CA SER A 52 -11.40 -3.19 -0.11
C SER A 52 -10.45 -2.40 -1.00
N TYR A 53 -9.16 -2.57 -0.73
CA TYR A 53 -8.08 -1.89 -1.43
C TYR A 53 -6.98 -2.89 -1.73
N THR A 54 -6.22 -2.61 -2.76
CA THR A 54 -4.91 -3.23 -2.96
C THR A 54 -3.86 -2.13 -3.04
N PHE A 55 -2.77 -2.31 -2.30
CA PHE A 55 -1.62 -1.41 -2.38
C PHE A 55 -0.46 -2.13 -3.06
N ILE A 56 0.23 -1.45 -3.97
CA ILE A 56 1.50 -1.92 -4.52
C ILE A 56 2.60 -0.99 -4.04
N VAL A 57 3.61 -1.55 -3.38
CA VAL A 57 4.78 -0.79 -2.94
C VAL A 57 5.96 -1.17 -3.83
N ASN A 58 6.40 -0.19 -4.61
CA ASN A 58 7.51 -0.28 -5.55
C ASN A 58 8.85 -0.08 -4.84
N GLN A 59 9.92 -0.69 -5.36
CA GLN A 59 11.26 -0.62 -4.76
C GLN A 59 11.80 0.80 -4.55
N ASN A 60 11.39 1.75 -5.39
CA ASN A 60 11.79 3.15 -5.28
C ASN A 60 11.07 3.90 -4.16
N GLY A 61 10.10 3.29 -3.47
CA GLY A 61 9.30 3.96 -2.43
C GLY A 61 7.96 4.52 -2.92
N THR A 62 7.61 4.31 -4.21
CA THR A 62 6.28 4.65 -4.72
C THR A 62 5.24 3.64 -4.24
N VAL A 63 4.15 4.14 -3.69
CA VAL A 63 2.97 3.37 -3.27
C VAL A 63 1.81 3.69 -4.20
N GLU A 64 1.25 2.67 -4.82
CA GLU A 64 0.07 2.77 -5.68
C GLU A 64 -1.18 2.31 -4.93
N PHE A 65 -2.28 3.03 -5.15
CA PHE A 65 -3.56 2.81 -4.49
C PHE A 65 -4.58 2.32 -5.51
N TRP A 66 -5.05 1.09 -5.32
CA TRP A 66 -6.00 0.42 -6.21
C TRP A 66 -7.27 0.05 -5.46
N ASP A 67 -8.37 -0.04 -6.19
CA ASP A 67 -9.56 -0.71 -5.68
C ASP A 67 -9.24 -2.18 -5.32
N GLY A 68 -10.10 -2.81 -4.52
CA GLY A 68 -9.85 -4.17 -4.05
C GLY A 68 -9.78 -5.23 -5.15
N MET A 69 -10.34 -4.96 -6.33
CA MET A 69 -10.29 -5.84 -7.49
C MET A 69 -9.11 -5.55 -8.43
N MET A 70 -8.32 -4.50 -8.16
CA MET A 70 -7.25 -4.00 -9.02
C MET A 70 -7.70 -3.65 -10.45
N ASN A 71 -8.92 -3.15 -10.62
CA ASN A 71 -9.40 -2.63 -11.90
C ASN A 71 -8.94 -1.18 -12.11
N ASP A 72 -9.00 -0.36 -11.06
CA ASP A 72 -8.74 1.07 -11.15
C ASP A 72 -7.69 1.51 -10.12
N LYS A 73 -6.61 2.15 -10.61
CA LYS A 73 -5.68 2.90 -9.78
C LYS A 73 -6.25 4.30 -9.55
N PHE A 74 -6.41 4.69 -8.29
CA PHE A 74 -7.01 5.98 -7.94
C PHE A 74 -6.04 6.96 -7.29
N ASP A 75 -4.87 6.51 -6.83
CA ASP A 75 -3.83 7.39 -6.29
C ASP A 75 -2.42 6.76 -6.40
N GLU A 76 -1.39 7.59 -6.29
CA GLU A 76 0.01 7.20 -6.25
C GLU A 76 0.86 8.21 -5.47
N ILE A 77 1.63 7.74 -4.50
CA ILE A 77 2.45 8.60 -3.63
C ILE A 77 3.87 8.05 -3.55
N HIS A 78 4.85 8.92 -3.80
CA HIS A 78 6.25 8.58 -3.62
C HIS A 78 6.71 8.95 -2.21
N VAL A 79 7.16 7.96 -1.44
CA VAL A 79 7.61 8.12 -0.06
C VAL A 79 9.12 8.00 0.03
N ILE A 80 9.73 8.96 0.73
CA ILE A 80 11.11 8.91 1.18
C ILE A 80 11.09 8.72 2.69
N LEU A 81 11.47 7.54 3.17
CA LEU A 81 11.68 7.29 4.59
C LEU A 81 13.05 7.85 5.02
N PRO A 82 13.17 8.39 6.26
CA PRO A 82 14.42 8.92 6.79
C PRO A 82 15.50 7.85 7.01
#